data_AF-A0A8K0AAS6-F1
#
_entry.id   AF-A0A8K0AAS6-F1
#
_cell.length_a   1.000
_cell.length_b   1.000
_cell.length_c   1.000
_cell.angle_alpha   90.00
_cell.angle_beta   90.00
_cell.angle_gamma   90.00
#
_symmetry.space_group_name_H-M   'P 1'
#
loop_
_entity.id
_entity.type
_entity.pdbx_description
1 polymer ?
#
loop_
_entity_poly.entity_id
_entity_poly.type
_entity_poly.pdbx_seq_one_letter_code
_entity_poly.pdbx_strand_id
1 'polypeptide(L)'
;MELGNIVKVSVRTLDLESSPIQVSVKEESTAGEVLQKVAKVLGLTIQKWCFGLAREEQLLSRNVDTAAIRLLFLQAQADVREGKLHPSLEQRSKLEEYCDPSFPLHGRYVQLCQTLQDYSSVRFRDVIVERDVCVDNLKIPVGTIIELNVTLSGLRLVTGDTTMSVVWSRITSWTNVKEGIHLQYEVYSPETGSRDILAVQTIQAPYLLATTLEIIAALQKEHSGPAFHTSQVHREEEGTVTHWDNVLFQT
;
A
#
# COMPACT_ATOMS: atom_id res chain seq x y z
N MET A 1 7.73 10.74 -36.86
CA MET A 1 8.64 10.51 -35.72
C MET A 1 8.21 11.50 -34.66
N GLU A 2 7.26 11.10 -33.80
CA GLU A 2 6.68 12.01 -32.81
C GLU A 2 7.65 12.16 -31.65
N LEU A 3 8.20 13.38 -31.50
CA LEU A 3 8.87 13.80 -30.28
C LEU A 3 7.79 13.93 -29.21
N GLY A 4 7.60 12.89 -28.39
CA GLY A 4 6.68 12.95 -27.26
C GLY A 4 6.99 14.17 -26.40
N ASN A 5 5.95 14.96 -26.07
CA ASN A 5 6.09 16.18 -25.30
C ASN A 5 6.78 15.88 -23.96
N ILE A 6 7.91 16.53 -23.70
CA ILE A 6 8.63 16.41 -22.45
C ILE A 6 8.10 17.48 -21.49
N VAL A 7 7.59 17.06 -20.35
CA VAL A 7 7.10 17.93 -19.27
C VAL A 7 8.05 17.90 -18.07
N LYS A 8 8.17 19.04 -17.38
CA LYS A 8 8.90 19.13 -16.10
C LYS A 8 7.93 18.94 -14.95
N VAL A 9 8.19 17.93 -14.12
CA VAL A 9 7.40 17.63 -12.93
C VAL A 9 8.21 18.00 -11.70
N SER A 10 7.58 18.76 -10.81
CA SER A 10 8.14 19.19 -9.53
C SER A 10 7.64 18.28 -8.41
N VAL A 11 8.49 17.43 -7.86
CA VAL A 11 8.14 16.49 -6.80
C VAL A 11 8.68 16.99 -5.46
N ARG A 12 7.78 17.24 -4.50
CA ARG A 12 8.17 17.52 -3.11
C ARG A 12 8.38 16.21 -2.37
N THR A 13 9.45 16.14 -1.58
CA THR A 13 9.66 15.02 -0.67
C THR A 13 9.02 15.32 0.68
N LEU A 14 9.02 14.33 1.58
CA LEU A 14 8.61 14.52 2.98
C LEU A 14 9.62 15.35 3.79
N ASP A 15 10.82 15.58 3.26
CA ASP A 15 11.76 16.55 3.82
C ASP A 15 11.31 17.95 3.42
N LEU A 16 10.46 18.55 4.24
CA LEU A 16 9.83 19.85 3.96
C LEU A 16 10.85 21.00 3.84
N GLU A 17 12.07 20.81 4.35
CA GLU A 17 13.18 21.75 4.22
C GLU A 17 13.95 21.60 2.91
N SER A 18 13.78 20.47 2.21
CA SER A 18 14.41 20.22 0.92
C SER A 18 13.70 20.96 -0.22
N SER A 19 14.50 21.42 -1.19
CA SER A 19 13.95 21.98 -2.42
C SER A 19 13.22 20.89 -3.23
N PRO A 20 12.10 21.21 -3.89
CA PRO A 20 11.40 20.26 -4.75
C PRO A 20 12.32 19.73 -5.86
N ILE A 21 12.23 18.44 -6.11
CA ILE A 21 13.04 17.75 -7.12
C ILE A 21 12.36 17.93 -8.48
N GLN A 22 13.11 18.44 -9.44
CA GLN A 22 12.62 18.61 -10.80
C GLN A 22 13.05 17.42 -11.65
N VAL A 23 12.10 16.73 -12.27
CA VAL A 23 12.36 15.65 -13.22
C VAL A 23 11.67 15.92 -14.56
N SER A 24 12.38 15.69 -15.66
CA SER A 24 11.82 15.75 -17.00
C SER A 24 11.29 14.38 -17.39
N VAL A 25 9.98 14.29 -17.65
CA VAL A 25 9.29 13.05 -18.05
C VAL A 25 8.50 13.27 -19.32
N LYS A 26 8.10 12.19 -19.99
CA LYS A 26 7.17 12.33 -21.11
C LYS A 26 5.77 12.57 -20.56
N GLU A 27 4.91 13.24 -21.31
CA GLU A 27 3.53 13.52 -20.89
C GLU A 27 2.75 12.22 -20.57
N GLU A 28 3.06 11.14 -21.28
CA GLU A 28 2.51 9.80 -21.07
C GLU A 28 3.19 8.99 -19.94
N SER A 29 4.18 9.56 -19.24
CA SER A 29 4.91 8.83 -18.21
C SER A 29 4.02 8.50 -17.01
N THR A 30 4.09 7.24 -16.55
CA THR A 30 3.35 6.79 -15.37
C THR A 30 3.94 7.36 -14.08
N ALA A 31 3.16 7.39 -13.00
CA ALA A 31 3.66 7.77 -11.67
C ALA A 31 4.87 6.93 -11.24
N GLY A 32 4.92 5.64 -11.60
CA GLY A 32 6.06 4.76 -11.34
C GLY A 32 7.34 5.20 -12.06
N GLU A 33 7.23 5.63 -13.32
CA GLU A 33 8.37 6.16 -14.08
C GLU A 33 8.89 7.49 -13.52
N VAL A 34 7.97 8.37 -13.10
CA VAL A 34 8.31 9.63 -12.41
C VAL A 34 9.06 9.30 -11.12
N LEU A 35 8.55 8.38 -10.30
CA LEU A 35 9.17 7.94 -9.05
C LEU A 35 10.55 7.30 -9.27
N GLN A 36 10.73 6.47 -10.30
CA GLN A 36 12.04 5.90 -10.65
C GLN A 36 13.06 7.00 -11.00
N LYS A 37 12.64 8.02 -11.77
CA LYS A 37 13.51 9.15 -12.11
C LYS A 37 13.86 9.97 -10.88
N VAL A 38 12.89 10.27 -10.01
CA VAL A 38 13.13 10.98 -8.75
C VAL A 38 14.10 10.19 -7.86
N ALA A 39 13.88 8.88 -7.70
CA ALA A 39 14.75 8.01 -6.92
C ALA A 39 16.18 8.01 -7.46
N LYS A 40 16.35 7.94 -8.79
CA LYS A 40 17.67 8.02 -9.43
C LYS A 40 18.37 9.36 -9.17
N VAL A 41 17.65 10.48 -9.27
CA VAL A 41 18.22 11.82 -8.99
C VAL A 41 18.67 11.94 -7.53
N LEU A 42 17.92 11.35 -6.61
CA LEU A 42 18.26 11.31 -5.19
C LEU A 42 19.28 10.24 -4.81
N GLY A 43 19.72 9.41 -5.75
CA GLY A 43 20.60 8.28 -5.47
C GLY A 43 19.99 7.20 -4.58
N LEU A 44 18.65 7.12 -4.51
CA LEU A 44 17.95 6.18 -3.64
C LEU A 44 18.07 4.76 -4.18
N THR A 45 18.52 3.86 -3.30
CA THR A 45 18.58 2.42 -3.60
C THR A 45 17.28 1.68 -3.28
N ILE A 46 16.38 2.30 -2.50
CA ILE A 46 15.07 1.73 -2.13
C ILE A 46 13.93 2.55 -2.73
N GLN A 47 13.01 1.87 -3.41
CA GLN A 47 11.62 2.30 -3.55
C GLN A 47 10.84 1.65 -2.40
N LYS A 48 10.34 2.46 -1.46
CA LYS A 48 9.54 1.93 -0.35
C LYS A 48 8.21 1.45 -0.89
N TRP A 49 8.10 0.14 -1.03
CA TRP A 49 6.82 -0.54 -0.99
C TRP A 49 6.72 -1.17 0.40
N CYS A 50 5.58 -0.96 1.07
CA CYS A 50 5.36 -1.30 2.48
C CYS A 50 5.61 -2.78 2.83
N PHE A 51 5.87 -3.61 1.82
CA PHE A 51 5.97 -5.06 1.87
C PHE A 51 7.41 -5.60 1.76
N GLY A 52 8.40 -4.71 1.67
CA GLY A 52 9.82 -5.06 1.49
C GLY A 52 10.67 -5.04 2.77
N LEU A 53 10.15 -5.46 3.93
CA LEU A 53 10.84 -5.32 5.23
C LEU A 53 12.28 -5.88 5.23
N ALA A 54 12.51 -7.06 4.63
CA ALA A 54 13.84 -7.65 4.56
C ALA A 54 14.85 -6.77 3.80
N ARG A 55 14.41 -6.04 2.76
CA ARG A 55 15.28 -5.07 2.06
C ARG A 55 15.55 -3.84 2.92
N GLU A 56 14.53 -3.39 3.64
CA GLU A 56 14.65 -2.28 4.58
C GLU A 56 15.64 -2.60 5.71
N GLU A 57 15.57 -3.80 6.31
CA GLU A 57 16.52 -4.28 7.32
C GLU A 57 17.95 -4.39 6.79
N GLN A 58 18.14 -4.86 5.55
CA GLN A 58 19.46 -4.90 4.92
C GLN A 58 20.04 -3.49 4.72
N LEU A 59 19.21 -2.51 4.40
CA LEU A 59 19.62 -1.12 4.26
C LEU A 59 19.99 -0.50 5.62
N LEU A 60 19.16 -0.73 6.65
CA LEU A 60 19.38 -0.26 8.02
C LEU A 60 20.62 -0.88 8.68
N SER A 61 20.88 -2.17 8.44
CA SER A 61 22.04 -2.87 9.02
C SER A 61 23.37 -2.43 8.43
N ARG A 62 23.39 -2.04 7.15
CA ARG A 62 24.61 -1.64 6.45
C ARG A 62 24.95 -0.15 6.63
N ASN A 63 23.98 0.70 6.98
CA ASN A 63 24.15 2.17 7.07
C ASN A 63 24.80 2.81 5.83
N VAL A 64 24.67 2.19 4.65
CA VAL A 64 25.35 2.64 3.42
C VAL A 64 24.59 3.77 2.73
N ASP A 65 23.27 3.85 2.90
CA ASP A 65 22.41 4.83 2.21
C ASP A 65 21.66 5.70 3.22
N THR A 66 22.36 6.73 3.70
CA THR A 66 21.83 7.68 4.70
C THR A 66 20.64 8.48 4.18
N ALA A 67 20.56 8.74 2.88
CA ALA A 67 19.43 9.42 2.25
C ALA A 67 18.17 8.55 2.28
N ALA A 68 18.27 7.27 1.93
CA ALA A 68 17.16 6.33 2.04
C ALA A 68 16.71 6.16 3.50
N ILE A 69 17.65 6.02 4.45
CA ILE A 69 17.31 5.93 5.89
C ILE A 69 16.56 7.19 6.35
N ARG A 70 16.99 8.38 5.91
CA ARG A 70 16.33 9.64 6.27
C ARG A 70 14.90 9.72 5.70
N LEU A 71 14.67 9.27 4.47
CA LEU A 71 13.32 9.24 3.90
C LEU A 71 12.42 8.22 4.61
N LEU A 72 12.95 7.04 4.96
CA LEU A 72 12.23 6.05 5.76
C LEU A 72 11.84 6.61 7.13
N PHE A 73 12.77 7.31 7.78
CA PHE A 73 12.52 8.02 9.04
C PHE A 73 11.41 9.06 8.91
N LEU A 74 11.48 9.93 7.90
CA LEU A 74 10.46 10.96 7.66
C LEU A 74 9.08 10.35 7.37
N GLN A 75 9.02 9.27 6.60
CA GLN A 75 7.77 8.53 6.39
C GLN A 75 7.24 7.95 7.70
N ALA A 76 8.08 7.29 8.50
CA ALA A 76 7.67 6.72 9.78
C ALA A 76 7.20 7.80 10.77
N GLN A 77 7.84 8.97 10.77
CA GLN A 77 7.43 10.11 11.57
C GLN A 77 6.07 10.67 11.14
N ALA A 78 5.84 10.80 9.82
CA ALA A 78 4.55 11.18 9.27
C ALA A 78 3.47 10.15 9.64
N ASP A 79 3.77 8.86 9.50
CA ASP A 79 2.87 7.76 9.84
C ASP A 79 2.46 7.78 11.34
N VAL A 80 3.38 8.08 12.26
CA VAL A 80 3.05 8.27 13.69
C VAL A 80 2.21 9.53 13.91
N ARG A 81 2.60 10.66 13.31
CA ARG A 81 1.91 11.95 13.46
C ARG A 81 0.47 11.91 12.94
N GLU A 82 0.25 11.19 11.84
CA GLU A 82 -1.05 11.04 11.19
C GLU A 82 -1.87 9.89 11.79
N GLY A 83 -1.42 9.29 12.89
CA GLY A 83 -2.12 8.20 13.56
C GLY A 83 -2.27 6.95 12.70
N LYS A 84 -1.30 6.64 11.82
CA LYS A 84 -1.18 5.30 11.21
C LYS A 84 -0.63 4.34 12.24
N LEU A 85 0.46 4.78 12.83
CA LEU A 85 1.23 4.02 13.80
C LEU A 85 0.85 4.51 15.19
N HIS A 86 0.49 3.55 16.03
CA HIS A 86 0.04 3.78 17.39
C HIS A 86 1.06 3.21 18.38
N PRO A 87 2.19 3.89 18.61
CA PRO A 87 3.16 3.46 19.60
C PRO A 87 2.55 3.54 21.01
N SER A 88 2.94 2.60 21.88
CA SER A 88 2.65 2.69 23.32
C SER A 88 3.33 3.92 23.94
N LEU A 89 2.94 4.28 25.18
CA LEU A 89 3.56 5.40 25.89
C LEU A 89 5.10 5.23 25.99
N GLU A 90 5.57 4.03 26.31
CA GLU A 90 7.00 3.72 26.41
C GLU A 90 7.70 3.83 25.04
N GLN A 91 7.07 3.30 23.99
CA GLN A 91 7.62 3.39 22.64
C GLN A 91 7.66 4.85 22.16
N ARG A 92 6.65 5.66 22.50
CA ARG A 92 6.61 7.09 22.15
C ARG A 92 7.77 7.86 22.80
N SER A 93 8.06 7.63 24.08
CA SER A 93 9.21 8.25 24.74
C SER A 93 10.54 7.88 24.05
N LYS A 94 10.72 6.61 23.66
CA LYS A 94 11.90 6.18 22.88
C LYS A 94 11.99 6.85 21.51
N LEU A 95 10.86 6.99 20.81
CA LEU A 95 10.82 7.69 19.52
C LEU A 95 11.21 9.16 19.65
N GLU A 96 10.78 9.83 20.73
CA GLU A 96 11.16 11.22 21.04
C GLU A 96 12.67 11.35 21.32
N GLU A 97 13.26 10.44 22.09
CA GLU A 97 14.71 10.38 22.32
C GLU A 97 15.50 10.21 21.00
N TYR A 98 15.01 9.37 20.08
CA TYR A 98 15.66 9.16 18.78
C TYR A 98 15.57 10.36 17.84
N CYS A 99 14.69 11.33 18.14
CA CYS A 99 14.56 12.58 17.40
C CYS A 99 15.46 13.70 17.93
N ASP A 100 16.32 13.45 18.94
CA ASP A 100 17.23 14.46 19.47
C ASP A 100 18.14 15.01 18.33
N PRO A 101 18.06 16.31 18.02
CA PRO A 101 18.88 16.93 16.98
C PRO A 101 20.38 16.80 17.20
N SER A 102 20.81 16.64 18.46
CA SER A 102 22.21 16.49 18.85
C SER A 102 22.78 15.12 18.46
N PHE A 103 21.93 14.10 18.37
CA PHE A 103 22.32 12.74 18.00
C PHE A 103 21.16 12.00 17.32
N PRO A 104 20.84 12.33 16.05
CA PRO A 104 19.70 11.77 15.36
C PRO A 104 19.89 10.27 15.10
N LEU A 105 18.99 9.46 15.65
CA LEU A 105 19.02 7.99 15.55
C LEU A 105 17.96 7.49 14.56
N HIS A 106 17.96 8.04 13.34
CA HIS A 106 16.98 7.73 12.29
C HIS A 106 16.77 6.22 12.08
N GLY A 107 17.86 5.44 12.02
CA GLY A 107 17.76 3.99 11.84
C GLY A 107 17.07 3.28 13.00
N ARG A 108 17.32 3.69 14.25
CA ARG A 108 16.65 3.12 15.44
C ARG A 108 15.19 3.51 15.52
N TYR A 109 14.85 4.74 15.11
CA TYR A 109 13.47 5.18 14.99
C TYR A 109 12.69 4.30 14.01
N VAL A 110 13.25 4.06 12.82
CA VAL A 110 12.64 3.18 11.80
C VAL A 110 12.48 1.76 12.35
N GLN A 111 13.53 1.20 12.96
CA GLN A 111 13.48 -0.14 13.57
C GLN A 111 12.40 -0.27 14.64
N LEU A 112 12.22 0.74 15.49
CA LEU A 112 11.15 0.72 16.48
C LEU A 112 9.77 0.79 15.81
N CYS A 113 9.63 1.64 14.78
CA CYS A 113 8.38 1.72 14.01
C CYS A 113 8.04 0.41 13.29
N GLN A 114 9.03 -0.34 12.79
CA GLN A 114 8.82 -1.66 12.18
C GLN A 114 8.15 -2.67 13.13
N THR A 115 8.27 -2.49 14.44
CA THR A 115 7.60 -3.35 15.44
C THR A 115 6.14 -2.99 15.67
N LEU A 116 5.68 -1.84 15.17
CA LEU A 116 4.32 -1.35 15.36
C LEU A 116 3.36 -2.03 14.37
N GLN A 117 2.15 -2.28 14.86
CA GLN A 117 1.06 -2.75 14.01
C GLN A 117 0.85 -1.75 12.86
N ASP A 118 0.57 -2.28 11.67
CA ASP A 118 0.29 -1.50 10.46
C ASP A 118 1.46 -0.71 9.86
N TYR A 119 2.70 -0.93 10.33
CA TYR A 119 3.90 -0.40 9.65
C TYR A 119 3.97 -0.81 8.18
N SER A 120 3.78 -2.10 7.93
CA SER A 120 3.74 -2.70 6.59
C SER A 120 2.35 -2.70 5.97
N SER A 121 1.60 -1.60 6.17
CA SER A 121 0.28 -1.40 5.57
C SER A 121 0.26 -0.18 4.65
N VAL A 122 -0.64 -0.22 3.67
CA VAL A 122 -1.10 0.95 2.93
C VAL A 122 -2.49 1.29 3.41
N ARG A 123 -2.68 2.54 3.81
CA ARG A 123 -3.91 3.04 4.42
C ARG A 123 -4.71 3.88 3.43
N PHE A 124 -5.97 3.52 3.25
CA PHE A 124 -6.96 4.23 2.45
C PHE A 124 -8.03 4.79 3.38
N ARG A 125 -8.26 6.11 3.30
CA ARG A 125 -9.27 6.80 4.11
C ARG A 125 -10.52 7.07 3.30
N ASP A 126 -11.60 7.36 4.01
CA ASP A 126 -12.87 7.78 3.42
C ASP A 126 -13.39 6.79 2.37
N VAL A 127 -13.18 5.48 2.63
CA VAL A 127 -13.64 4.40 1.75
C VAL A 127 -15.09 4.09 2.11
N ILE A 128 -16.00 4.12 1.13
CA ILE A 128 -17.42 3.87 1.35
C ILE A 128 -17.74 2.43 0.96
N VAL A 129 -18.41 1.70 1.85
CA VAL A 129 -18.92 0.35 1.58
C VAL A 129 -20.21 0.45 0.77
N GLU A 130 -20.26 -0.15 -0.41
CA GLU A 130 -21.39 0.00 -1.35
C GLU A 130 -22.44 -1.12 -1.25
N ARG A 131 -22.15 -2.17 -0.49
CA ARG A 131 -23.05 -3.30 -0.25
C ARG A 131 -22.90 -3.76 1.18
N ASP A 132 -23.98 -4.28 1.78
CA ASP A 132 -23.86 -4.98 3.05
C ASP A 132 -22.85 -6.12 2.90
N VAL A 133 -21.83 -6.13 3.75
CA VAL A 133 -20.81 -7.20 3.78
C VAL A 133 -20.98 -7.98 5.05
N CYS A 134 -21.10 -9.30 4.93
CA CYS A 134 -21.14 -10.21 6.07
C CYS A 134 -20.00 -11.22 5.93
N VAL A 135 -18.94 -11.03 6.73
CA VAL A 135 -17.86 -12.02 6.84
C VAL A 135 -17.86 -12.56 8.25
N ASP A 136 -18.12 -13.86 8.36
CA ASP A 136 -18.28 -14.57 9.63
C ASP A 136 -19.38 -13.89 10.48
N ASN A 137 -19.07 -13.48 11.73
CA ASN A 137 -20.03 -12.84 12.64
C ASN A 137 -20.04 -11.30 12.56
N LEU A 138 -19.28 -10.71 11.65
CA LEU A 138 -19.16 -9.25 11.50
C LEU A 138 -19.92 -8.77 10.27
N LYS A 139 -20.86 -7.85 10.50
CA LYS A 139 -21.63 -7.21 9.45
C LYS A 139 -21.28 -5.73 9.35
N ILE A 140 -20.88 -5.30 8.16
CA ILE A 140 -20.67 -3.88 7.84
C ILE A 140 -21.80 -3.44 6.90
N PRO A 141 -22.63 -2.47 7.31
CA PRO A 141 -23.75 -2.02 6.48
C PRO A 141 -23.29 -1.15 5.31
N VAL A 142 -24.09 -1.15 4.24
CA VAL A 142 -23.92 -0.22 3.11
C VAL A 142 -23.91 1.24 3.57
N GLY A 143 -23.11 2.07 2.90
CA GLY A 143 -22.92 3.48 3.20
C GLY A 143 -21.95 3.76 4.35
N THR A 144 -21.44 2.73 5.03
CA THR A 144 -20.44 2.92 6.10
C THR A 144 -19.15 3.46 5.51
N ILE A 145 -18.61 4.52 6.13
CA ILE A 145 -17.29 5.05 5.84
C ILE A 145 -16.27 4.33 6.70
N ILE A 146 -15.28 3.72 6.08
CA ILE A 146 -14.25 2.92 6.73
C ILE A 146 -12.86 3.45 6.40
N GLU A 147 -11.91 3.11 7.27
CA GLU A 147 -10.50 3.07 6.91
C GLU A 147 -10.17 1.66 6.43
N LEU A 148 -9.61 1.55 5.22
CA LEU A 148 -9.17 0.29 4.64
C LEU A 148 -7.65 0.22 4.69
N ASN A 149 -7.13 -0.74 5.45
CA ASN A 149 -5.71 -1.03 5.54
C ASN A 149 -5.39 -2.29 4.75
N VAL A 150 -4.50 -2.17 3.77
CA VAL A 150 -4.07 -3.28 2.92
C VAL A 150 -2.69 -3.74 3.39
N THR A 151 -2.55 -5.03 3.72
CA THR A 151 -1.34 -5.62 4.28
C THR A 151 -0.95 -6.91 3.53
N LEU A 152 0.24 -7.45 3.82
CA LEU A 152 0.63 -8.78 3.32
C LEU A 152 -0.30 -9.91 3.79
N SER A 153 -1.02 -9.74 4.91
CA SER A 153 -1.94 -10.77 5.41
C SER A 153 -3.33 -10.68 4.76
N GLY A 154 -3.73 -9.50 4.28
CA GLY A 154 -5.06 -9.31 3.71
C GLY A 154 -5.54 -7.87 3.71
N LEU A 155 -6.86 -7.72 3.68
CA LEU A 155 -7.57 -6.47 3.86
C LEU A 155 -8.03 -6.35 5.31
N ARG A 156 -7.89 -5.16 5.89
CA ARG A 156 -8.43 -4.83 7.21
C ARG A 156 -9.33 -3.60 7.09
N LEU A 157 -10.60 -3.79 7.44
CA LEU A 157 -11.62 -2.76 7.44
C LEU A 157 -11.79 -2.27 8.87
N VAL A 158 -11.61 -0.98 9.09
CA VAL A 158 -11.70 -0.34 10.41
C VAL A 158 -12.86 0.65 10.39
N THR A 159 -13.80 0.47 11.32
CA THR A 159 -14.99 1.32 11.50
C THR A 159 -15.23 1.57 12.98
N GLY A 160 -14.88 2.76 13.46
CA GLY A 160 -14.90 3.08 14.90
C GLY A 160 -14.04 2.09 15.68
N ASP A 161 -14.63 1.43 16.67
CA ASP A 161 -13.95 0.42 17.50
C ASP A 161 -13.97 -0.99 16.90
N THR A 162 -14.59 -1.17 15.73
CA THR A 162 -14.73 -2.47 15.09
C THR A 162 -13.71 -2.64 13.99
N THR A 163 -13.02 -3.77 14.01
CA THR A 163 -12.05 -4.16 12.98
C THR A 163 -12.45 -5.50 12.39
N MET A 164 -12.59 -5.56 11.07
CA MET A 164 -12.81 -6.78 10.31
C MET A 164 -11.59 -7.06 9.45
N SER A 165 -11.11 -8.31 9.40
CA SER A 165 -9.96 -8.70 8.58
C SER A 165 -10.35 -9.81 7.61
N VAL A 166 -9.99 -9.64 6.34
CA VAL A 166 -10.19 -10.61 5.27
C VAL A 166 -8.82 -11.00 4.74
N VAL A 167 -8.42 -12.25 4.95
CA VAL A 167 -7.13 -12.75 4.48
C VAL A 167 -7.13 -12.97 2.96
N TRP A 168 -5.97 -12.83 2.31
CA TRP A 168 -5.87 -13.00 0.85
C TRP A 168 -6.34 -14.37 0.37
N SER A 169 -6.12 -15.44 1.14
CA SER A 169 -6.58 -16.80 0.80
C SER A 169 -8.11 -16.98 0.87
N ARG A 170 -8.85 -15.99 1.39
CA ARG A 170 -10.32 -15.95 1.34
C ARG A 170 -10.84 -15.07 0.20
N ILE A 171 -9.99 -14.32 -0.49
CA ILE A 171 -10.40 -13.49 -1.62
C ILE A 171 -10.22 -14.34 -2.88
N THR A 172 -11.30 -14.57 -3.63
CA THR A 172 -11.26 -15.39 -4.86
C THR A 172 -10.88 -14.56 -6.08
N SER A 173 -11.36 -13.32 -6.15
CA SER A 173 -11.13 -12.41 -7.27
C SER A 173 -11.33 -10.96 -6.84
N TRP A 174 -10.89 -10.02 -7.67
CA TRP A 174 -11.26 -8.61 -7.55
C TRP A 174 -11.63 -8.01 -8.90
N THR A 175 -12.46 -6.97 -8.89
CA THR A 175 -13.02 -6.34 -10.09
C THR A 175 -13.04 -4.83 -9.94
N ASN A 176 -12.55 -4.09 -10.93
CA ASN A 176 -12.67 -2.64 -11.02
C ASN A 176 -13.95 -2.32 -11.80
N VAL A 177 -14.90 -1.69 -11.14
CA VAL A 177 -16.25 -1.43 -11.67
C VAL A 177 -16.39 0.08 -11.89
N LYS A 178 -16.99 0.50 -13.01
CA LYS A 178 -17.37 1.91 -13.30
C LYS A 178 -16.24 2.94 -13.09
N GLU A 179 -15.58 3.33 -14.19
CA GLU A 179 -14.77 4.58 -14.27
C GLU A 179 -13.78 4.83 -13.11
N GLY A 180 -13.18 3.78 -12.56
CA GLY A 180 -11.95 3.88 -11.77
C GLY A 180 -12.08 4.42 -10.34
N ILE A 181 -13.28 4.48 -9.76
CA ILE A 181 -13.47 4.80 -8.33
C ILE A 181 -14.11 3.67 -7.51
N HIS A 182 -14.51 2.56 -8.14
CA HIS A 182 -15.09 1.41 -7.44
C HIS A 182 -14.23 0.17 -7.60
N LEU A 183 -14.04 -0.56 -6.51
CA LEU A 183 -13.35 -1.84 -6.50
C LEU A 183 -14.16 -2.85 -5.71
N GLN A 184 -14.26 -4.06 -6.24
CA GLN A 184 -15.01 -5.16 -5.62
C GLN A 184 -14.05 -6.32 -5.37
N TYR A 185 -14.14 -6.91 -4.18
CA TYR A 185 -13.44 -8.14 -3.83
C TYR A 185 -14.49 -9.23 -3.57
N GLU A 186 -14.37 -10.36 -4.24
CA GLU A 186 -15.18 -11.53 -3.95
C GLU A 186 -14.53 -12.31 -2.79
N VAL A 187 -15.28 -12.47 -1.71
CA VAL A 187 -14.80 -13.05 -0.44
C VAL A 187 -15.53 -14.36 -0.19
N TYR A 188 -14.76 -15.44 -0.05
CA TYR A 188 -15.21 -16.77 0.31
C TYR A 188 -15.23 -16.95 1.83
N SER A 189 -16.36 -17.41 2.37
CA SER A 189 -16.47 -17.85 3.77
C SER A 189 -16.39 -19.38 3.84
N PRO A 190 -15.34 -19.94 4.46
CA PRO A 190 -15.21 -21.39 4.60
C PRO A 190 -16.29 -22.02 5.49
N GLU A 191 -16.84 -21.27 6.45
CA GLU A 191 -17.82 -21.77 7.42
C GLU A 191 -19.18 -22.06 6.77
N THR A 192 -19.58 -21.20 5.83
CA THR A 192 -20.87 -21.31 5.12
C THR A 192 -20.72 -21.88 3.71
N GLY A 193 -19.51 -21.92 3.16
CA GLY A 193 -19.25 -22.24 1.76
C GLY A 193 -19.78 -21.17 0.79
N SER A 194 -20.18 -20.00 1.29
CA SER A 194 -20.75 -18.93 0.47
C SER A 194 -19.69 -17.96 -0.03
N ARG A 195 -20.02 -17.24 -1.10
CA ARG A 195 -19.26 -16.08 -1.59
C ARG A 195 -20.07 -14.82 -1.34
N ASP A 196 -19.40 -13.79 -0.86
CA ASP A 196 -19.96 -12.45 -0.66
C ASP A 196 -19.09 -11.41 -1.39
N ILE A 197 -19.61 -10.20 -1.60
CA ILE A 197 -18.92 -9.14 -2.35
C ILE A 197 -18.63 -7.96 -1.43
N LEU A 198 -17.35 -7.76 -1.12
CA LEU A 198 -16.86 -6.51 -0.56
C LEU A 198 -16.74 -5.48 -1.69
N ALA A 199 -17.78 -4.65 -1.84
CA ALA A 199 -17.78 -3.53 -2.78
C ALA A 199 -17.41 -2.22 -2.07
N VAL A 200 -16.36 -1.55 -2.56
CA VAL A 200 -15.86 -0.30 -2.01
C VAL A 200 -15.78 0.80 -3.06
N GLN A 201 -16.13 2.02 -2.65
CA GLN A 201 -15.98 3.24 -3.43
C GLN A 201 -14.91 4.13 -2.78
N THR A 202 -13.94 4.59 -3.58
CA THR A 202 -12.94 5.56 -3.14
C THR A 202 -12.29 6.26 -4.34
N ILE A 203 -11.96 7.54 -4.19
CA ILE A 203 -11.17 8.29 -5.17
C ILE A 203 -9.75 7.70 -5.36
N GLN A 204 -9.31 6.86 -4.41
CA GLN A 204 -8.02 6.20 -4.42
C GLN A 204 -8.08 4.79 -5.04
N ALA A 205 -9.18 4.39 -5.68
CA ALA A 205 -9.35 3.03 -6.20
C ALA A 205 -8.24 2.58 -7.18
N PRO A 206 -7.67 3.44 -8.05
CA PRO A 206 -6.55 3.03 -8.90
C PRO A 206 -5.30 2.69 -8.08
N TYR A 207 -5.06 3.43 -6.99
CA TYR A 207 -3.97 3.17 -6.07
C TYR A 207 -4.21 1.91 -5.21
N LEU A 208 -5.47 1.67 -4.81
CA LEU A 208 -5.89 0.46 -4.11
C LEU A 208 -5.67 -0.79 -4.98
N LEU A 209 -6.06 -0.73 -6.25
CA LEU A 209 -5.84 -1.81 -7.21
C LEU A 209 -4.33 -2.06 -7.41
N ALA A 210 -3.54 -1.01 -7.67
CA ALA A 210 -2.10 -1.14 -7.83
C ALA A 210 -1.43 -1.78 -6.59
N THR A 211 -1.86 -1.35 -5.40
CA THR A 211 -1.39 -1.92 -4.13
C THR A 211 -1.74 -3.39 -3.99
N THR A 212 -2.97 -3.76 -4.35
CA THR A 212 -3.43 -5.16 -4.34
C THR A 212 -2.55 -6.02 -5.26
N LEU A 213 -2.37 -5.59 -6.51
CA LEU A 213 -1.57 -6.33 -7.50
C LEU A 213 -0.13 -6.53 -7.03
N GLU A 214 0.47 -5.51 -6.42
CA GLU A 214 1.83 -5.61 -5.93
C GLU A 214 1.98 -6.58 -4.75
N ILE A 215 1.03 -6.58 -3.81
CA ILE A 215 1.05 -7.53 -2.69
C ILE A 215 0.95 -8.96 -3.20
N ILE A 216 0.04 -9.22 -4.14
CA ILE A 216 -0.14 -10.56 -4.71
C ILE A 216 1.15 -11.00 -5.43
N ALA A 217 1.77 -10.11 -6.21
CA ALA A 217 3.04 -10.39 -6.86
C ALA A 217 4.17 -10.68 -5.85
N ALA A 218 4.22 -9.94 -4.73
CA ALA A 218 5.18 -10.18 -3.66
C ALA A 218 4.95 -11.54 -2.98
N LEU A 219 3.71 -11.87 -2.64
CA LEU A 219 3.32 -13.14 -2.02
C LEU A 219 3.60 -14.34 -2.92
N GLN A 220 3.32 -14.24 -4.23
CA GLN A 220 3.66 -15.29 -5.20
C GLN A 220 5.16 -15.56 -5.23
N LYS A 221 5.98 -14.51 -5.21
CA LYS A 221 7.44 -14.65 -5.21
C LYS A 221 7.95 -15.33 -3.93
N GLU A 222 7.35 -15.02 -2.78
CA GLU A 222 7.72 -15.63 -1.50
C GLU A 222 7.34 -17.11 -1.42
N HIS A 223 6.15 -17.48 -1.92
CA HIS A 223 5.62 -18.84 -1.84
C HIS A 223 6.06 -19.75 -3.01
N SER A 224 6.99 -19.30 -3.85
CA SER A 224 7.35 -20.00 -5.10
C SER A 224 6.12 -20.33 -5.98
N GLY A 225 5.08 -19.51 -5.89
CA GLY A 225 3.85 -19.68 -6.65
C GLY A 225 4.04 -19.34 -8.13
N PRO A 226 3.09 -19.72 -9.00
CA PRO A 226 3.12 -19.28 -10.39
C PRO A 226 3.15 -17.75 -10.43
N ALA A 227 3.93 -17.17 -11.35
CA ALA A 227 3.97 -15.72 -11.51
C ALA A 227 2.58 -15.18 -11.90
N PHE A 228 2.27 -13.94 -11.52
CA PHE A 228 1.08 -13.25 -12.03
C PHE A 228 1.18 -13.18 -13.56
N HIS A 229 0.30 -13.90 -14.25
CA HIS A 229 0.30 -13.95 -15.70
C HIS A 229 -0.91 -13.16 -16.22
N THR A 230 -0.74 -12.48 -17.35
CA THR A 230 -1.82 -11.75 -18.03
C THR A 230 -3.00 -12.63 -18.44
N SER A 231 -2.89 -13.96 -18.32
CA SER A 231 -3.97 -14.92 -18.49
C SER A 231 -4.94 -15.00 -17.29
N GLN A 232 -4.60 -14.39 -16.16
CA GLN A 232 -5.45 -14.29 -14.94
C GLN A 232 -6.27 -13.00 -14.94
N VAL A 233 -6.41 -12.41 -16.12
CA VAL A 233 -6.95 -11.08 -16.35
C VAL A 233 -8.03 -11.20 -17.41
N HIS A 234 -9.28 -10.96 -17.04
CA HIS A 234 -10.39 -11.03 -17.97
C HIS A 234 -10.68 -9.62 -18.48
N ARG A 235 -10.75 -9.51 -19.82
CA ARG A 235 -11.04 -8.26 -20.53
C ARG A 235 -12.49 -8.28 -20.97
N GLU A 236 -13.18 -7.17 -20.78
CA GLU A 236 -14.48 -6.97 -21.45
C GLU A 236 -14.26 -6.75 -22.96
N GLU A 237 -15.35 -6.82 -23.74
CA GLU A 237 -15.36 -6.73 -25.21
C GLU A 237 -14.68 -5.45 -25.75
N GLU A 238 -14.59 -4.40 -24.94
CA GLU A 238 -13.93 -3.13 -25.27
C GLU A 238 -12.41 -3.11 -24.97
N GLY A 239 -11.84 -4.21 -24.48
CA GLY A 239 -10.41 -4.34 -24.19
C GLY A 239 -9.97 -3.79 -22.83
N THR A 240 -10.89 -3.21 -22.06
CA THR A 240 -10.65 -2.77 -20.68
C THR A 240 -10.57 -3.98 -19.76
N VAL A 241 -9.46 -4.07 -19.02
CA VAL A 241 -9.30 -5.06 -17.95
C VAL A 241 -10.13 -4.63 -16.76
N THR A 242 -11.14 -5.42 -16.40
CA THR A 242 -12.00 -5.15 -15.24
C THR A 242 -11.90 -6.22 -14.17
N HIS A 243 -11.39 -7.42 -14.45
CA HIS A 243 -11.44 -8.55 -13.51
C HIS A 243 -10.12 -9.32 -13.41
N TRP A 244 -9.78 -9.74 -12.19
CA TRP A 244 -8.55 -10.48 -11.86
C TRP A 244 -8.84 -11.66 -10.92
N ASP A 245 -8.30 -12.82 -11.27
CA ASP A 245 -8.36 -14.04 -10.43
C ASP A 245 -7.26 -14.03 -9.36
N ASN A 246 -7.62 -14.37 -8.12
CA ASN A 246 -6.65 -14.51 -7.05
C ASN A 246 -6.00 -15.90 -7.05
N VAL A 247 -4.77 -15.96 -7.56
CA VAL A 247 -3.91 -17.14 -7.54
C VAL A 247 -3.57 -17.71 -6.16
N LEU A 248 -3.71 -16.92 -5.11
CA LEU A 248 -3.47 -17.36 -3.74
C LEU A 248 -4.67 -18.11 -3.15
N PHE A 249 -5.82 -18.06 -3.82
CA PHE A 249 -6.98 -18.85 -3.46
C PHE A 249 -6.79 -20.29 -3.93
N GLN A 250 -6.80 -21.23 -2.99
CA GLN A 250 -6.76 -22.67 -3.26
C GLN A 250 -7.98 -23.29 -2.58
N THR A 251 -8.85 -23.93 -3.36
CA THR A 251 -10.01 -24.70 -2.87
C THR A 251 -9.61 -26.03 -2.24
#